data_AF-A0A1Y3CVT7-F1
#
_entry.id   AF-A0A1Y3CVT7-F1
#
_cell.length_a   1.000
_cell.length_b   1.000
_cell.length_c   1.000
_cell.angle_alpha   90.00
_cell.angle_beta   90.00
_cell.angle_gamma   90.00
#
_symmetry.space_group_name_H-M   'P 1'
#
loop_
_entity.id
_entity.type
_entity.pdbx_description
1 polymer ?
#
loop_
_entity_poly.entity_id
_entity_poly.type
_entity_poly.pdbx_seq_one_letter_code
_entity_poly.pdbx_strand_id
1 'polypeptide(L)'
;MLIDFVQHQLQKFDELACQIQAEPEKYITFDSVSDFYKAAWLQDFPQGTTWAATGLDDGAEQFDAIIEYRGHFLRISCAEKVAIYCSICAE
;
A
#
# COMPACT_ATOMS: atom_id res chain seq x y z
N MET A 1 -8.62 24.58 -7.70
CA MET A 1 -8.38 25.21 -6.39
C MET A 1 -7.56 24.24 -5.54
N LEU A 2 -6.95 24.68 -4.44
CA LEU A 2 -6.07 23.82 -3.63
C LEU A 2 -6.83 22.60 -3.06
N ILE A 3 -8.13 22.76 -2.80
CA ILE A 3 -9.06 21.72 -2.34
C ILE A 3 -9.30 20.64 -3.40
N ASP A 4 -9.53 20.99 -4.67
CA ASP A 4 -9.72 20.01 -5.74
C ASP A 4 -8.46 19.14 -5.93
N PHE A 5 -7.29 19.75 -5.77
CA PHE A 5 -6.03 19.01 -5.89
C PHE A 5 -5.90 17.95 -4.79
N VAL A 6 -6.23 18.30 -3.54
CA VAL A 6 -6.23 17.33 -2.43
C VAL A 6 -7.21 16.18 -2.69
N GLN A 7 -8.44 16.50 -3.09
CA GLN A 7 -9.47 15.49 -3.38
C GLN A 7 -9.05 14.58 -4.52
N HIS A 8 -8.43 15.13 -5.57
CA HIS A 8 -7.90 14.33 -6.67
C HIS A 8 -6.74 13.41 -6.23
N GLN A 9 -5.85 13.86 -5.35
CA GLN A 9 -4.79 12.99 -4.83
C GLN A 9 -5.35 11.85 -3.96
N LEU A 10 -6.36 12.13 -3.13
CA LEU A 10 -7.05 11.11 -2.33
C LEU A 10 -7.76 10.09 -3.23
N GLN A 11 -8.47 10.56 -4.25
CA GLN A 11 -9.14 9.69 -5.21
C GLN A 11 -8.14 8.78 -5.94
N LYS A 12 -6.98 9.33 -6.35
CA LYS A 12 -5.90 8.53 -6.95
C LYS A 12 -5.38 7.44 -6.02
N PHE A 13 -5.23 7.74 -4.73
CA PHE A 13 -4.84 6.75 -3.71
C PHE A 13 -5.88 5.63 -3.62
N ASP A 14 -7.16 5.98 -3.51
CA ASP A 14 -8.26 5.02 -3.38
C ASP A 14 -8.40 4.13 -4.63
N GLU A 15 -8.24 4.70 -5.83
CA GLU A 15 -8.26 3.95 -7.08
C GLU A 15 -7.13 2.90 -7.14
N LEU A 16 -5.90 3.28 -6.79
CA LEU A 16 -4.77 2.36 -6.71
C LEU A 16 -4.99 1.28 -5.65
N ALA A 17 -5.47 1.66 -4.47
CA ALA A 17 -5.79 0.72 -3.39
C ALA A 17 -6.85 -0.31 -3.82
N CYS A 18 -7.90 0.14 -4.53
CA CYS A 18 -8.95 -0.71 -5.08
C CYS A 18 -8.40 -1.68 -6.13
N GLN A 19 -7.51 -1.23 -7.03
CA GLN A 19 -6.86 -2.10 -8.01
C GLN A 19 -5.99 -3.19 -7.35
N ILE A 20 -5.19 -2.80 -6.35
CA ILE A 20 -4.36 -3.74 -5.59
C ILE A 20 -5.23 -4.75 -4.85
N GLN A 21 -6.37 -4.32 -4.29
CA GLN A 21 -7.32 -5.21 -3.61
C GLN A 21 -8.07 -6.14 -4.56
N ALA A 22 -8.40 -5.67 -5.77
CA ALA A 22 -9.08 -6.48 -6.77
C ALA A 22 -8.17 -7.57 -7.35
N GLU A 23 -6.88 -7.27 -7.54
CA GLU A 23 -5.92 -8.19 -8.15
C GLU A 23 -4.59 -8.29 -7.37
N PRO A 24 -4.61 -8.70 -6.08
CA PRO A 24 -3.43 -8.77 -5.21
C PRO A 24 -2.25 -9.50 -5.87
N GLU A 25 -2.54 -10.56 -6.59
CA GLU A 25 -1.58 -11.45 -7.24
C GLU A 25 -0.73 -10.75 -8.32
N LYS A 26 -1.21 -9.63 -8.87
CA LYS A 26 -0.47 -8.83 -9.86
C LYS A 26 0.46 -7.80 -9.22
N TYR A 27 0.15 -7.36 -8.01
CA TYR A 27 0.85 -6.27 -7.34
C TYR A 27 1.76 -6.77 -6.21
N ILE A 28 1.37 -7.86 -5.55
CA ILE A 28 1.99 -8.42 -4.34
C ILE A 28 2.65 -9.74 -4.72
N THR A 29 3.69 -9.64 -5.56
CA THR A 29 4.57 -10.76 -5.94
C THR A 29 5.95 -10.54 -5.33
N PHE A 30 5.99 -10.31 -4.02
CA PHE A 30 7.22 -9.97 -3.31
C PHE A 30 7.76 -11.19 -2.58
N ASP A 31 9.02 -11.54 -2.85
CA ASP A 31 9.76 -12.58 -2.13
C ASP A 31 10.49 -11.99 -0.90
N SER A 32 10.65 -10.67 -0.85
CA SER A 32 11.32 -9.92 0.23
C SER A 32 10.77 -8.49 0.35
N VAL A 33 10.99 -7.85 1.51
CA VAL A 33 10.76 -6.41 1.72
C VAL A 33 11.50 -5.54 0.70
N SER A 34 12.66 -5.98 0.22
CA SER A 34 13.38 -5.24 -0.82
C SER A 34 12.62 -5.18 -2.15
N ASP A 35 11.87 -6.24 -2.51
CA ASP A 35 11.05 -6.26 -3.72
C ASP A 35 9.85 -5.32 -3.61
N PHE A 36 9.27 -5.18 -2.42
CA PHE A 36 8.24 -4.17 -2.17
C PHE A 36 8.73 -2.77 -2.52
N TYR A 37 9.88 -2.32 -1.98
CA TYR A 37 10.40 -0.97 -2.27
C TYR A 37 10.86 -0.77 -3.72
N LYS A 38 11.04 -1.84 -4.50
CA LYS A 38 11.35 -1.77 -5.94
C LYS A 38 10.10 -1.70 -6.81
N ALA A 39 8.92 -1.91 -6.25
CA ALA A 39 7.68 -1.90 -6.99
C ALA A 39 7.44 -0.55 -7.67
N ALA A 40 7.36 -0.55 -9.00
CA ALA A 40 7.15 0.67 -9.77
C ALA A 40 5.83 1.37 -9.38
N TRP A 41 4.80 0.59 -9.05
CA TRP A 41 3.49 1.09 -8.66
C TRP A 41 3.48 1.88 -7.34
N LEU A 42 4.52 1.75 -6.49
CA LEU A 42 4.64 2.61 -5.30
C LEU A 42 4.80 4.09 -5.68
N GLN A 43 5.40 4.36 -6.84
CA GLN A 43 5.59 5.72 -7.35
C GLN A 43 4.32 6.28 -7.99
N ASP A 44 3.33 5.44 -8.31
CA ASP A 44 2.03 5.89 -8.81
C ASP A 44 1.17 6.52 -7.70
N PHE A 45 1.45 6.21 -6.42
CA PHE A 45 0.80 6.87 -5.30
C PHE A 45 1.07 8.38 -5.27
N PRO A 46 0.13 9.18 -4.73
CA PRO A 46 0.28 10.63 -4.67
C PRO A 46 1.52 11.05 -3.87
N GLN A 47 2.08 12.21 -4.24
CA GLN A 47 3.29 12.71 -3.59
C GLN A 47 3.02 13.01 -2.11
N GLY A 48 3.90 12.50 -1.24
CA GLY A 48 3.72 12.55 0.22
C GLY A 48 3.11 11.28 0.82
N THR A 49 2.88 10.24 0.00
CA THR A 49 2.57 8.90 0.50
C THR A 49 3.78 8.34 1.24
N THR A 50 3.53 7.74 2.40
CA THR A 50 4.53 7.05 3.19
C THR A 50 4.31 5.56 3.07
N TRP A 51 5.38 4.79 2.92
CA TRP A 51 5.31 3.33 2.85
C TRP A 51 6.28 2.74 3.85
N ALA A 52 5.84 1.71 4.56
CA ALA A 52 6.67 0.93 5.44
C ALA A 52 6.35 -0.54 5.22
N ALA A 53 7.37 -1.37 5.07
CA ALA A 53 7.23 -2.81 5.02
C ALA A 53 8.13 -3.46 6.06
N THR A 54 7.64 -4.55 6.64
CA THR A 54 8.32 -5.41 7.60
C THR A 54 8.15 -6.86 7.20
N GLY A 55 9.16 -7.69 7.48
CA GLY A 55 9.14 -9.12 7.17
C GLY A 55 10.33 -9.61 6.36
N LEU A 56 10.74 -10.84 6.65
CA LEU A 56 11.73 -11.65 5.93
C LEU A 56 13.14 -11.04 5.74
N ASP A 57 13.70 -10.45 6.80
CA ASP A 57 15.15 -10.47 7.02
C ASP A 57 15.37 -11.22 8.34
N ASP A 58 16.12 -12.34 8.30
CA ASP A 58 16.49 -13.18 9.46
C ASP A 58 15.34 -13.69 10.36
N GLY A 59 14.33 -14.36 9.78
CA GLY A 59 13.42 -15.26 10.53
C GLY A 59 11.98 -14.80 10.79
N ALA A 60 11.51 -13.71 10.18
CA ALA A 60 10.10 -13.34 10.25
C ALA A 60 9.26 -14.17 9.26
N GLU A 61 8.31 -14.97 9.77
CA GLU A 61 7.43 -15.85 8.98
C GLU A 61 6.34 -15.09 8.19
N GLN A 62 6.21 -13.78 8.37
CA GLN A 62 5.11 -12.98 7.82
C GLN A 62 5.65 -11.67 7.26
N PHE A 63 5.09 -11.26 6.11
CA PHE A 63 5.33 -9.97 5.50
C PHE A 63 4.14 -9.05 5.77
N ASP A 64 4.39 -7.84 6.23
CA ASP A 64 3.37 -6.83 6.45
C ASP A 64 3.85 -5.50 5.88
N ALA A 65 3.03 -4.85 5.05
CA ALA A 65 3.31 -3.55 4.49
C ALA A 65 2.13 -2.61 4.74
N ILE A 66 2.44 -1.36 5.03
CA ILE A 66 1.48 -0.29 5.20
C ILE A 66 1.86 0.89 4.31
N ILE A 67 0.87 1.40 3.62
CA ILE A 67 0.96 2.54 2.72
C ILE A 67 -0.05 3.56 3.23
N GLU A 68 0.41 4.75 3.58
CA GLU A 68 -0.41 5.78 4.21
C GLU A 68 -0.34 7.10 3.42
N TYR A 69 -1.50 7.71 3.21
CA TYR A 69 -1.62 9.04 2.63
C TYR A 69 -2.78 9.81 3.27
N ARG A 70 -2.45 10.88 4.01
CA ARG A 70 -3.43 11.85 4.54
C ARG A 70 -4.62 11.20 5.27
N GLY A 71 -4.34 10.22 6.14
CA GLY A 71 -5.35 9.50 6.91
C GLY A 71 -5.98 8.29 6.21
N HIS A 72 -5.73 8.09 4.91
CA HIS A 72 -6.05 6.83 4.23
C HIS A 72 -4.88 5.88 4.36
N PHE A 73 -5.17 4.60 4.61
CA PHE A 73 -4.15 3.58 4.65
C PHE A 73 -4.57 2.30 3.91
N LEU A 74 -3.57 1.69 3.30
CA LEU A 74 -3.62 0.39 2.67
C LEU A 74 -2.62 -0.51 3.39
N ARG A 75 -3.14 -1.53 4.07
CA ARG A 75 -2.33 -2.54 4.75
C ARG A 75 -2.38 -3.85 3.97
N ILE A 76 -1.22 -4.40 3.70
CA ILE A 76 -1.01 -5.66 3.01
C ILE A 76 -0.36 -6.61 4.02
N SER A 77 -1.03 -7.69 4.36
CA SER A 77 -0.49 -8.73 5.23
C SER A 77 -0.40 -10.02 4.42
N CYS A 78 0.80 -10.57 4.31
CA CYS A 78 1.11 -11.80 3.60
C CYS A 78 1.72 -12.78 4.62
N ALA A 79 0.85 -13.58 5.22
CA ALA A 79 1.20 -14.69 6.09
C ALA A 79 0.93 -16.01 5.34
N GLU A 80 -0.15 -16.71 5.67
CA GLU A 80 -0.60 -17.90 4.91
C GLU A 80 -1.41 -17.55 3.65
N LYS A 81 -2.07 -16.39 3.67
CA LYS A 81 -2.83 -15.83 2.55
C LYS A 81 -2.60 -14.33 2.50
N VAL A 82 -2.67 -13.75 1.30
CA VAL A 82 -2.61 -12.31 1.11
C VAL A 82 -3.94 -11.71 1.56
N ALA A 83 -3.90 -10.85 2.58
CA ALA A 83 -5.01 -10.07 3.07
C ALA A 83 -4.71 -8.59 2.89
N ILE A 84 -5.63 -7.87 2.24
CA ILE A 84 -5.51 -6.44 1.99
C ILE A 84 -6.63 -5.70 2.71
N TYR A 85 -6.25 -4.75 3.55
CA TYR A 85 -7.15 -3.88 4.29
C TYR A 85 -6.98 -2.44 3.81
N CYS A 86 -8.05 -1.85 3.31
CA CYS A 86 -8.15 -0.42 3.06
C CYS A 86 -9.04 0.19 4.13
N SER A 87 -8.60 1.27 4.76
CA SER A 87 -9.42 2.00 5.72
C SER A 87 -9.01 3.47 5.79
N ILE A 88 -9.98 4.29 6.18
CA ILE A 88 -9.80 5.71 6.43
C ILE A 88 -9.73 5.84 7.95
N CYS A 89 -8.62 6.37 8.49
CA CYS A 89 -8.59 6.85 9.86
C CYS A 89 -9.52 8.07 9.93
N ALA A 90 -10.78 7.82 10.27
CA ALA A 90 -11.66 8.88 10.73
C ALA A 90 -11.15 9.29 12.13
N GLU A 91 -10.47 10.43 12.20
CA GLU A 91 -10.15 11.13 13.45
C GLU A 91 -11.43 11.54 14.20
#